data_AF-A0A914E795-F1
#
_entry.id   AF-A0A914E795-F1
#
_cell.length_a   1.000
_cell.length_b   1.000
_cell.length_c   1.000
_cell.angle_alpha   90.00
_cell.angle_beta   90.00
_cell.angle_gamma   90.00
#
_symmetry.space_group_name_H-M   'P 1'
#
loop_
_entity.id
_entity.type
_entity.pdbx_description
1 polymer ?
#
loop_
_entity_poly.entity_id
_entity_poly.type
_entity_poly.pdbx_seq_one_letter_code
_entity_poly.pdbx_strand_id
1 'polypeptide(L)'
;MDGKPFRYISGDLQYARIHPDLWEDRIKRVRGAGLNVVTSYDFGAPISENGDITPVYHVIRDFIQNLTDWKYPPSEIPANNPSTAYGQVTLKRVGSSLVATLSQILETCQATKDPLSFEQLYHGYGFVLYTTTLKVGGEELVTPGVTDYGYVFLNNVYQGVVKARTPHNIYFSAQPGDVLRILVENQGRVDHWRGEYPTLDKKGLFYNVTFGGVLLQDWTQCGVNLTKASIDSLSASFFDQENKEIVESQDAVSTPGVYVGQFNASVIEDTFFNSSGWSKGQLFINGYNLGHYWPVVGPQV
;
A
#
# COMPACT_ATOMS: atom_id res chain seq x y z
N MET A 1 4.20 17.67 -18.36
CA MET A 1 3.62 16.97 -19.52
C MET A 1 3.18 18.03 -20.53
N ASP A 2 3.41 17.77 -21.80
CA ASP A 2 3.38 18.69 -22.95
C ASP A 2 1.99 18.93 -23.56
N GLY A 3 0.92 18.64 -22.81
CA GLY A 3 -0.47 18.93 -23.21
C GLY A 3 -1.02 18.07 -24.35
N LYS A 4 -0.31 17.02 -24.78
CA LYS A 4 -0.77 16.09 -25.81
C LYS A 4 -1.47 14.87 -25.20
N PRO A 5 -2.48 14.28 -25.88
CA PRO A 5 -3.10 13.03 -25.45
C PRO A 5 -2.04 11.92 -25.36
N PHE A 6 -1.89 11.35 -24.18
CA PHE A 6 -0.98 10.23 -23.92
C PHE A 6 -1.80 8.98 -23.61
N ARG A 7 -1.55 7.90 -24.37
CA ARG A 7 -2.27 6.63 -24.21
C ARG A 7 -1.49 5.72 -23.26
N TYR A 8 -2.16 5.31 -22.20
CA TYR A 8 -1.65 4.30 -21.27
C TYR A 8 -2.01 2.92 -21.80
N ILE A 9 -1.01 2.04 -21.88
CA ILE A 9 -1.13 0.66 -22.32
C ILE A 9 -0.41 -0.16 -21.26
N SER A 10 -1.18 -0.91 -20.48
CA SER A 10 -0.71 -1.66 -19.31
C SER A 10 -0.56 -3.14 -19.63
N GLY A 11 0.34 -3.82 -18.92
CA GLY A 11 0.57 -5.26 -19.03
C GLY A 11 1.61 -5.71 -18.01
N ASP A 12 1.67 -7.01 -17.76
CA ASP A 12 2.43 -7.58 -16.65
C ASP A 12 3.91 -7.80 -17.01
N LEU A 13 4.78 -7.45 -16.07
CA LEU A 13 6.15 -7.89 -16.00
C LEU A 13 6.39 -8.59 -14.66
N GLN A 14 6.48 -9.93 -14.66
CA GLN A 14 6.96 -10.72 -13.52
C GLN A 14 8.45 -10.47 -13.29
N TYR A 15 8.80 -9.31 -12.72
CA TYR A 15 10.18 -8.93 -12.44
C TYR A 15 10.89 -9.97 -11.56
N ALA A 16 10.12 -10.71 -10.76
CA ALA A 16 10.58 -11.84 -9.94
C ALA A 16 11.14 -13.03 -10.76
N ARG A 17 10.74 -13.17 -12.02
CA ARG A 17 11.20 -14.25 -12.93
C ARG A 17 12.20 -13.76 -13.98
N ILE A 18 12.63 -12.52 -13.90
CA ILE A 18 13.59 -11.92 -14.82
C ILE A 18 14.87 -11.66 -14.05
N HIS A 19 16.01 -12.09 -14.61
CA HIS A 19 17.31 -11.79 -14.02
C HIS A 19 17.50 -10.27 -13.85
N PRO A 20 18.01 -9.77 -12.70
CA PRO A 20 18.10 -8.33 -12.42
C PRO A 20 18.80 -7.51 -13.51
N ASP A 21 19.89 -8.04 -14.07
CA ASP A 21 20.63 -7.39 -15.17
C ASP A 21 19.81 -7.26 -16.46
N LEU A 22 18.75 -8.07 -16.60
CA LEU A 22 17.84 -8.04 -17.75
C LEU A 22 16.61 -7.18 -17.48
N TRP A 23 16.44 -6.61 -16.29
CA TRP A 23 15.27 -5.80 -15.99
C TRP A 23 15.16 -4.56 -16.86
N GLU A 24 16.27 -3.84 -17.02
CA GLU A 24 16.29 -2.67 -17.88
C GLU A 24 16.02 -3.06 -19.34
N ASP A 25 16.56 -4.19 -19.81
CA ASP A 25 16.26 -4.76 -21.13
C ASP A 25 14.79 -5.17 -21.27
N ARG A 26 14.21 -5.85 -20.27
CA ARG A 26 12.80 -6.29 -20.31
C ARG A 26 11.83 -5.12 -20.20
N ILE A 27 12.14 -4.11 -19.38
CA ILE A 27 11.37 -2.86 -19.34
C ILE A 27 11.48 -2.12 -20.68
N LYS A 28 12.67 -2.07 -21.30
CA LYS A 28 12.85 -1.49 -22.65
C LYS A 28 12.12 -2.28 -23.73
N ARG A 29 12.04 -3.60 -23.63
CA ARG A 29 11.29 -4.47 -24.58
C ARG A 29 9.78 -4.36 -24.39
N VAL A 30 9.30 -4.31 -23.16
CA VAL A 30 7.90 -4.05 -22.80
C VAL A 30 7.48 -2.67 -23.31
N ARG A 31 8.34 -1.65 -23.13
CA ARG A 31 8.15 -0.33 -23.75
C ARG A 31 8.20 -0.37 -25.28
N GLY A 32 9.11 -1.15 -25.87
CA GLY A 32 9.20 -1.36 -27.32
C GLY A 32 8.00 -2.11 -27.91
N ALA A 33 7.32 -2.92 -27.10
CA ALA A 33 6.06 -3.59 -27.40
C ALA A 33 4.83 -2.70 -27.13
N GLY A 34 5.03 -1.47 -26.66
CA GLY A 34 4.00 -0.44 -26.53
C GLY A 34 3.42 -0.23 -25.13
N LEU A 35 3.96 -0.86 -24.09
CA LEU A 35 3.43 -0.82 -22.71
C LEU A 35 4.10 0.24 -21.82
N ASN A 36 3.42 0.73 -20.77
CA ASN A 36 3.93 1.81 -19.92
C ASN A 36 3.65 1.79 -18.38
N VAL A 37 3.03 0.78 -17.70
CA VAL A 37 2.78 0.78 -16.19
C VAL A 37 2.25 -0.60 -15.51
N VAL A 38 2.41 -0.95 -14.15
CA VAL A 38 1.85 -2.15 -13.28
C VAL A 38 1.20 -2.04 -11.78
N THR A 39 0.09 -2.75 -11.38
CA THR A 39 -0.35 -3.18 -9.97
C THR A 39 -1.27 -4.42 -9.98
N SER A 40 -2.22 -4.45 -10.93
CA SER A 40 -3.06 -5.59 -11.28
C SER A 40 -2.25 -6.86 -11.58
N TYR A 41 -2.79 -8.04 -11.27
CA TYR A 41 -2.27 -9.35 -11.71
C TYR A 41 -3.03 -9.91 -12.93
N ASP A 42 -3.63 -9.01 -13.72
CA ASP A 42 -4.28 -9.30 -14.99
C ASP A 42 -3.39 -10.09 -15.96
N PHE A 43 -2.06 -10.00 -15.80
CA PHE A 43 -1.07 -10.81 -16.53
C PHE A 43 -1.00 -10.54 -18.04
N GLY A 44 -1.84 -9.64 -18.58
CA GLY A 44 -2.17 -9.68 -20.00
C GLY A 44 -2.67 -11.07 -20.42
N ALA A 45 -3.28 -11.79 -19.47
CA ALA A 45 -3.64 -13.18 -19.63
C ALA A 45 -4.77 -13.33 -20.66
N PRO A 46 -4.99 -14.58 -21.11
CA PRO A 46 -6.19 -14.93 -21.85
C PRO A 46 -7.48 -14.50 -21.13
N ILE A 47 -7.47 -14.49 -19.80
CA ILE A 47 -8.59 -14.08 -18.96
C ILE A 47 -8.11 -12.92 -18.11
N SER A 48 -8.86 -11.82 -18.09
CA SER A 48 -8.52 -10.62 -17.32
C SER A 48 -8.70 -10.83 -15.81
N GLU A 49 -8.26 -9.84 -15.01
CA GLU A 49 -8.38 -9.88 -13.54
C GLU A 49 -9.82 -10.08 -13.05
N ASN A 50 -10.82 -9.50 -13.72
CA ASN A 50 -12.24 -9.66 -13.39
C ASN A 50 -12.90 -10.89 -14.05
N GLY A 51 -12.12 -11.75 -14.70
CA GLY A 51 -12.62 -12.97 -15.33
C GLY A 51 -13.14 -12.79 -16.75
N ASP A 52 -12.98 -11.60 -17.35
CA ASP A 52 -13.42 -11.35 -18.71
C ASP A 52 -12.50 -12.02 -19.73
N ILE A 53 -13.11 -12.47 -20.81
CA ILE A 53 -12.39 -13.09 -21.91
C ILE A 53 -11.72 -12.04 -22.78
N THR A 54 -10.44 -12.24 -23.04
CA THR A 54 -9.64 -11.31 -23.85
C THR A 54 -9.46 -11.84 -25.28
N PRO A 55 -9.03 -11.00 -26.24
CA PRO A 55 -8.65 -11.47 -27.58
C PRO A 55 -7.59 -12.57 -27.57
N VAL A 56 -6.69 -12.57 -26.57
CA VAL A 56 -5.65 -13.61 -26.42
C VAL A 56 -6.27 -14.98 -26.13
N TYR A 57 -7.34 -15.04 -25.32
CA TYR A 57 -8.08 -16.28 -25.10
C TYR A 57 -8.68 -16.83 -26.38
N HIS A 58 -9.29 -15.98 -27.21
CA HIS A 58 -9.84 -16.44 -28.48
C HIS A 58 -8.77 -17.06 -29.38
N VAL A 59 -7.61 -16.43 -29.51
CA VAL A 59 -6.49 -16.98 -30.31
C VAL A 59 -6.05 -18.35 -29.80
N ILE A 60 -5.88 -18.50 -28.48
CA ILE A 60 -5.47 -19.78 -27.88
C ILE A 60 -6.56 -20.84 -28.04
N ARG A 61 -7.82 -20.46 -27.80
CA ARG A 61 -8.97 -21.35 -27.94
C ARG A 61 -9.11 -21.87 -29.37
N ASP A 62 -8.99 -20.98 -30.36
CA ASP A 62 -9.09 -21.33 -31.79
C ASP A 62 -7.95 -22.23 -32.22
N PHE A 63 -6.73 -22.00 -31.70
CA PHE A 63 -5.60 -22.90 -31.91
C PHE A 63 -5.91 -24.31 -31.38
N ILE A 64 -6.35 -24.42 -30.12
CA ILE A 64 -6.67 -25.71 -29.48
C ILE A 64 -7.82 -26.41 -30.21
N GLN A 65 -8.85 -25.67 -30.63
CA GLN A 65 -10.01 -26.21 -31.34
C GLN A 65 -9.64 -26.86 -32.67
N ASN A 66 -8.58 -26.39 -33.33
CA ASN A 66 -8.14 -26.92 -34.63
C ASN A 66 -7.17 -28.11 -34.52
N LEU A 67 -6.82 -28.56 -33.31
CA LEU A 67 -5.97 -29.73 -33.11
C LEU A 67 -6.78 -31.02 -33.28
N THR A 68 -6.44 -31.83 -34.28
CA THR A 68 -7.21 -33.02 -34.70
C THR A 68 -7.30 -34.13 -33.64
N ASP A 69 -6.31 -34.24 -32.77
CA ASP A 69 -6.20 -35.31 -31.75
C ASP A 69 -6.24 -34.78 -30.32
N TRP A 70 -6.75 -33.56 -30.13
CA TRP A 70 -6.82 -32.97 -28.80
C TRP A 70 -7.95 -33.58 -27.97
N LYS A 71 -7.57 -34.21 -26.86
CA LYS A 71 -8.49 -34.97 -25.99
C LYS A 71 -9.64 -34.15 -25.40
N TYR A 72 -9.47 -32.83 -25.27
CA TYR A 72 -10.40 -31.94 -24.58
C TYR A 72 -10.67 -30.67 -25.40
N PRO A 73 -11.44 -30.76 -26.50
CA PRO A 73 -11.75 -29.59 -27.31
C PRO A 73 -12.49 -28.52 -26.49
N PRO A 74 -12.29 -27.23 -26.76
CA PRO A 74 -12.90 -26.17 -25.97
C PRO A 74 -14.44 -26.18 -26.06
N SER A 75 -15.12 -26.01 -24.94
CA SER A 75 -16.58 -25.89 -24.88
C SER A 75 -17.05 -24.49 -25.30
N GLU A 76 -18.37 -24.27 -25.24
CA GLU A 76 -18.94 -22.93 -25.34
C GLU A 76 -18.36 -21.99 -24.27
N ILE A 77 -18.32 -20.72 -24.65
CA ILE A 77 -17.74 -19.66 -23.84
C ILE A 77 -18.83 -19.12 -22.90
N PRO A 78 -18.62 -19.11 -21.57
CA PRO A 78 -19.51 -18.43 -20.64
C PRO A 78 -19.60 -16.93 -20.91
N ALA A 79 -20.73 -16.31 -20.57
CA ALA A 79 -20.84 -14.86 -20.61
C ALA A 79 -19.95 -14.23 -19.52
N ASN A 80 -19.41 -13.04 -19.81
CA ASN A 80 -18.70 -12.22 -18.83
C ASN A 80 -19.63 -11.81 -17.68
N ASN A 81 -19.03 -11.56 -16.51
CA ASN A 81 -19.78 -11.04 -15.37
C ASN A 81 -20.33 -9.65 -15.67
N PRO A 82 -21.55 -9.31 -15.23
CA PRO A 82 -22.04 -7.95 -15.32
C PRO A 82 -21.22 -7.04 -14.40
N SER A 83 -20.99 -5.80 -14.86
CA SER A 83 -20.29 -4.77 -14.09
C SER A 83 -21.11 -3.50 -14.02
N THR A 84 -21.18 -2.87 -12.84
CA THR A 84 -21.92 -1.63 -12.60
C THR A 84 -21.00 -0.52 -12.10
N ALA A 85 -21.19 0.68 -12.64
CA ALA A 85 -20.61 1.90 -12.11
C ALA A 85 -21.53 2.50 -11.03
N TYR A 86 -21.24 2.24 -9.76
CA TYR A 86 -22.04 2.75 -8.62
C TYR A 86 -21.95 4.27 -8.42
N GLY A 87 -21.12 4.96 -9.19
CA GLY A 87 -20.96 6.41 -9.15
C GLY A 87 -19.93 6.88 -8.12
N GLN A 88 -20.02 8.16 -7.74
CA GLN A 88 -19.08 8.79 -6.85
C GLN A 88 -19.50 8.61 -5.38
N VAL A 89 -18.54 8.22 -4.54
CA VAL A 89 -18.71 8.12 -3.08
C VAL A 89 -17.86 9.19 -2.42
N THR A 90 -18.49 10.13 -1.71
CA THR A 90 -17.78 11.14 -0.94
C THR A 90 -17.25 10.52 0.35
N LEU A 91 -15.93 10.56 0.54
CA LEU A 91 -15.30 10.11 1.78
C LEU A 91 -15.03 11.31 2.71
N LYS A 92 -15.23 11.11 4.01
CA LYS A 92 -14.91 12.08 5.06
C LYS A 92 -13.69 11.61 5.83
N ARG A 93 -12.76 12.52 6.13
CA ARG A 93 -11.64 12.23 7.03
C ARG A 93 -12.17 11.96 8.43
N VAL A 94 -11.67 10.91 9.06
CA VAL A 94 -12.07 10.51 10.42
C VAL A 94 -10.87 10.48 11.36
N GLY A 95 -11.12 10.88 12.61
CA GLY A 95 -10.11 11.06 13.65
C GLY A 95 -9.21 12.29 13.42
N SER A 96 -8.43 12.63 14.45
CA SER A 96 -7.57 13.82 14.45
C SER A 96 -6.29 13.63 13.61
N SER A 97 -5.72 12.43 13.62
CA SER A 97 -4.53 12.06 12.84
C SER A 97 -4.55 10.57 12.50
N LEU A 98 -3.77 10.16 11.49
CA LEU A 98 -3.61 8.73 11.16
C LEU A 98 -3.21 7.91 12.39
N VAL A 99 -2.22 8.38 13.15
CA VAL A 99 -1.74 7.69 14.35
C VAL A 99 -2.83 7.55 15.40
N ALA A 100 -3.57 8.62 15.71
CA ALA A 100 -4.63 8.59 16.71
C ALA A 100 -5.81 7.70 16.29
N THR A 101 -6.08 7.59 14.99
CA THR A 101 -7.09 6.67 14.47
C THR A 101 -6.61 5.22 14.59
N LEU A 102 -5.39 4.92 14.13
CA LEU A 102 -4.83 3.57 14.18
C LEU A 102 -4.55 3.08 15.61
N SER A 103 -4.37 3.98 16.59
CA SER A 103 -4.18 3.59 18.00
C SER A 103 -5.35 2.79 18.58
N GLN A 104 -6.54 2.87 17.96
CA GLN A 104 -7.73 2.11 18.37
C GLN A 104 -7.68 0.63 17.95
N ILE A 105 -6.79 0.27 17.02
CA ILE A 105 -6.68 -1.07 16.45
C ILE A 105 -5.24 -1.60 16.52
N LEU A 106 -4.45 -1.16 17.49
CA LEU A 106 -3.12 -1.71 17.71
C LEU A 106 -3.19 -3.08 18.39
N GLU A 107 -2.31 -3.96 17.98
CA GLU A 107 -2.02 -5.20 18.69
C GLU A 107 -1.23 -4.91 19.98
N THR A 108 -0.99 -5.96 20.78
CA THR A 108 -0.17 -5.86 21.97
C THR A 108 1.21 -5.31 21.64
N CYS A 109 1.54 -4.16 22.23
CA CYS A 109 2.82 -3.49 22.02
C CYS A 109 3.96 -4.18 22.77
N GLN A 110 5.15 -4.17 22.18
CA GLN A 110 6.39 -4.62 22.83
C GLN A 110 7.31 -3.43 23.07
N ALA A 111 7.90 -3.36 24.27
CA ALA A 111 8.86 -2.34 24.64
C ALA A 111 10.27 -2.93 24.71
N THR A 112 11.19 -2.38 23.94
CA THR A 112 12.58 -2.83 23.86
C THR A 112 13.53 -1.63 23.75
N LYS A 113 14.79 -1.83 24.15
CA LYS A 113 15.81 -0.78 24.01
C LYS A 113 16.02 -0.38 22.55
N ASP A 114 16.11 -1.37 21.67
CA ASP A 114 16.34 -1.19 20.23
C ASP A 114 15.11 -1.66 19.41
N PRO A 115 14.86 -1.11 18.22
CA PRO A 115 13.71 -1.48 17.39
C PRO A 115 13.70 -2.96 16.99
N LEU A 116 12.51 -3.57 16.99
CA LEU A 116 12.29 -4.94 16.49
C LEU A 116 11.78 -4.95 15.04
N SER A 117 12.24 -5.91 14.24
CA SER A 117 11.64 -6.20 12.93
C SER A 117 10.22 -6.75 13.05
N PHE A 118 9.45 -6.68 11.96
CA PHE A 118 8.11 -7.29 11.84
C PHE A 118 8.12 -8.78 12.23
N GLU A 119 9.15 -9.51 11.82
CA GLU A 119 9.32 -10.94 12.10
C GLU A 119 9.54 -11.20 13.60
N GLN A 120 10.31 -10.36 14.28
CA GLN A 120 10.52 -10.48 15.73
C GLN A 120 9.26 -10.14 16.53
N LEU A 121 8.40 -9.29 15.98
CA LEU A 121 7.09 -8.94 16.55
C LEU A 121 6.01 -9.98 16.22
N TYR A 122 6.31 -10.99 15.40
CA TYR A 122 5.32 -11.93 14.85
C TYR A 122 4.18 -11.22 14.08
N HIS A 123 4.46 -10.06 13.48
CA HIS A 123 3.49 -9.28 12.71
C HIS A 123 3.81 -9.38 11.21
N GLY A 124 3.01 -10.15 10.48
CA GLY A 124 3.34 -10.57 9.12
C GLY A 124 3.25 -9.48 8.05
N TYR A 125 2.25 -8.61 8.10
CA TYR A 125 1.83 -7.76 6.98
C TYR A 125 1.33 -6.39 7.45
N GLY A 126 1.06 -5.47 6.53
CA GLY A 126 0.47 -4.17 6.89
C GLY A 126 1.49 -3.24 7.53
N PHE A 127 1.22 -2.79 8.75
CA PHE A 127 1.95 -1.70 9.38
C PHE A 127 2.37 -2.01 10.82
N VAL A 128 3.53 -1.50 11.21
CA VAL A 128 3.98 -1.45 12.62
C VAL A 128 4.24 0.00 13.00
N LEU A 129 3.68 0.42 14.13
CA LEU A 129 3.91 1.73 14.72
C LEU A 129 5.06 1.66 15.72
N TYR A 130 6.18 2.29 15.40
CA TYR A 130 7.33 2.45 16.28
C TYR A 130 7.25 3.79 17.01
N THR A 131 7.32 3.78 18.33
CA THR A 131 7.18 4.97 19.19
C THR A 131 8.38 5.09 20.11
N THR A 132 8.94 6.30 20.27
CA THR A 132 9.94 6.63 21.29
C THR A 132 9.76 8.06 21.78
N THR A 133 10.30 8.37 22.95
CA THR A 133 10.31 9.73 23.52
C THR A 133 11.69 10.35 23.34
N LEU A 134 11.75 11.54 22.76
CA LEU A 134 13.00 12.25 22.52
C LEU A 134 13.64 12.66 23.85
N LYS A 135 14.92 12.31 24.02
CA LYS A 135 15.71 12.63 25.24
C LYS A 135 16.36 14.01 25.15
N VAL A 136 16.50 14.54 23.94
CA VAL A 136 17.15 15.82 23.63
C VAL A 136 16.26 16.62 22.68
N GLY A 137 16.39 17.94 22.72
CA GLY A 137 15.87 18.82 21.67
C GLY A 137 16.80 18.85 20.47
N GLY A 138 16.29 19.33 19.33
CA GLY A 138 17.04 19.38 18.09
C GLY A 138 16.14 19.64 16.90
N GLU A 139 16.71 19.57 15.70
CA GLU A 139 16.00 19.90 14.46
C GLU A 139 16.13 18.84 13.36
N GLU A 140 16.86 17.75 13.61
CA GLU A 140 17.22 16.78 12.58
C GLU A 140 16.99 15.35 13.05
N LEU A 141 16.12 14.64 12.32
CA LEU A 141 15.96 13.19 12.40
C LEU A 141 16.78 12.54 11.28
N VAL A 142 17.76 11.72 11.64
CA VAL A 142 18.55 10.94 10.68
C VAL A 142 18.16 9.48 10.79
N THR A 143 17.77 8.89 9.66
CA THR A 143 17.47 7.47 9.56
C THR A 143 18.25 6.84 8.40
N PRO A 144 18.90 5.68 8.62
CA PRO A 144 19.51 4.89 7.55
C PRO A 144 18.50 4.33 6.52
N GLY A 145 17.21 4.54 6.76
CA GLY A 145 16.10 4.03 5.98
C GLY A 145 15.22 3.09 6.81
N VAL A 146 14.12 2.68 6.22
CA VAL A 146 13.23 1.64 6.76
C VAL A 146 13.08 0.51 5.74
N THR A 147 12.36 -0.54 6.11
CA THR A 147 11.95 -1.61 5.18
C THR A 147 10.42 -1.75 5.25
N ASP A 148 9.63 -1.11 4.39
CA ASP A 148 10.04 -0.42 3.14
C ASP A 148 9.68 1.06 3.10
N TYR A 149 8.60 1.47 3.78
CA TYR A 149 8.10 2.84 3.68
C TYR A 149 7.63 3.35 5.05
N GLY A 150 8.12 4.49 5.51
CA GLY A 150 7.91 4.98 6.87
C GLY A 150 7.28 6.37 6.89
N TYR A 151 6.16 6.53 7.59
CA TYR A 151 5.53 7.82 7.83
C TYR A 151 5.95 8.34 9.20
N VAL A 152 6.53 9.53 9.26
CA VAL A 152 7.10 10.11 10.49
C VAL A 152 6.13 11.12 11.09
N PHE A 153 5.95 11.04 12.41
CA PHE A 153 5.10 11.94 13.17
C PHE A 153 5.81 12.40 14.45
N LEU A 154 5.67 13.68 14.78
CA LEU A 154 6.05 14.26 16.06
C LEU A 154 4.78 14.70 16.79
N ASN A 155 4.51 14.19 17.99
CA ASN A 155 3.31 14.51 18.75
C ASN A 155 2.00 14.35 17.93
N ASN A 156 1.95 13.28 17.12
CA ASN A 156 0.87 12.95 16.17
C ASN A 156 0.74 13.86 14.94
N VAL A 157 1.61 14.86 14.78
CA VAL A 157 1.68 15.73 13.60
C VAL A 157 2.65 15.13 12.58
N TYR A 158 2.18 14.97 11.34
CA TYR A 158 2.96 14.40 10.24
C TYR A 158 4.14 15.29 9.85
N GLN A 159 5.33 14.70 9.72
CA GLN A 159 6.59 15.40 9.41
C GLN A 159 7.18 15.01 8.06
N GLY A 160 6.81 13.85 7.51
CA GLY A 160 7.32 13.40 6.22
C GLY A 160 7.41 11.88 6.09
N VAL A 161 8.15 11.46 5.06
CA VAL A 161 8.30 10.05 4.67
C VAL A 161 9.78 9.68 4.65
N VAL A 162 10.07 8.46 5.09
CA VAL A 162 11.35 7.78 4.95
C VAL A 162 11.16 6.59 4.01
N LYS A 163 12.03 6.47 3.01
CA LYS A 163 11.96 5.40 2.00
C LYS A 163 12.95 4.28 2.27
N ALA A 164 12.82 3.20 1.50
CA ALA A 164 13.62 2.00 1.67
C ALA A 164 15.12 2.25 1.49
N ARG A 165 15.93 1.75 2.43
CA ARG A 165 17.39 1.54 2.33
C ARG A 165 18.19 2.74 1.77
N THR A 166 17.69 3.95 1.99
CA THR A 166 18.33 5.20 1.59
C THR A 166 18.37 6.10 2.82
N PRO A 167 19.58 6.52 3.26
CA PRO A 167 19.69 7.51 4.31
C PRO A 167 18.84 8.73 3.97
N HIS A 168 17.96 9.10 4.89
CA HIS A 168 17.04 10.21 4.71
C HIS A 168 16.99 11.04 5.97
N ASN A 169 17.14 12.35 5.81
CA ASN A 169 17.05 13.28 6.92
C ASN A 169 15.72 14.01 6.81
N ILE A 170 15.01 14.12 7.92
CA ILE A 170 13.80 14.94 8.04
C ILE A 170 14.09 16.02 9.06
N TYR A 171 13.78 17.26 8.72
CA TYR A 171 14.06 18.41 9.56
C TYR A 171 12.76 18.91 10.19
N PHE A 172 12.72 18.94 11.52
CA PHE A 172 11.64 19.51 12.32
C PHE A 172 12.14 19.82 13.73
N SER A 173 11.71 20.94 14.30
CA SER A 173 12.10 21.32 15.67
C SER A 173 11.34 20.47 16.70
N ALA A 174 12.07 19.90 17.66
CA ALA A 174 11.50 19.16 18.77
C ALA A 174 12.23 19.45 20.09
N GLN A 175 11.56 19.17 21.20
CA GLN A 175 12.04 19.35 22.56
C GLN A 175 12.18 18.00 23.27
N PRO A 176 13.01 17.92 24.34
CA PRO A 176 13.02 16.75 25.22
C PRO A 176 11.60 16.47 25.75
N GLY A 177 11.19 15.21 25.70
CA GLY A 177 9.85 14.77 26.11
C GLY A 177 8.83 14.68 24.96
N ASP A 178 9.12 15.26 23.79
CA ASP A 178 8.28 15.07 22.61
C ASP A 178 8.28 13.59 22.17
N VAL A 179 7.14 13.15 21.61
CA VAL A 179 6.95 11.75 21.22
C VAL A 179 7.09 11.62 19.71
N LEU A 180 8.16 10.92 19.30
CA LEU A 180 8.41 10.53 17.91
C LEU A 180 7.70 9.22 17.60
N ARG A 181 7.05 9.16 16.44
CA ARG A 181 6.44 7.96 15.89
C ARG A 181 6.83 7.74 14.44
N ILE A 182 7.10 6.49 14.09
CA ILE A 182 7.35 6.06 12.71
C ILE A 182 6.40 4.90 12.43
N LEU A 183 5.40 5.14 11.59
CA LEU A 183 4.53 4.08 11.08
C LEU A 183 5.21 3.46 9.86
N VAL A 184 5.70 2.24 9.99
CA VAL A 184 6.39 1.54 8.90
C VAL A 184 5.41 0.60 8.21
N GLU A 185 5.37 0.67 6.88
CA GLU A 185 4.60 -0.18 5.98
C GLU A 185 5.50 -1.28 5.40
N ASN A 186 5.03 -2.52 5.50
CA ASN A 186 5.57 -3.65 4.76
C ASN A 186 4.92 -3.70 3.38
N GLN A 187 5.68 -3.41 2.32
CA GLN A 187 5.17 -3.35 0.95
C GLN A 187 5.20 -4.70 0.21
N GLY A 188 5.54 -5.78 0.91
CA GLY A 188 5.69 -7.12 0.38
C GLY A 188 7.11 -7.63 0.54
N ARG A 189 7.25 -8.90 0.93
CA ARG A 189 8.56 -9.56 1.01
C ARG A 189 9.01 -9.99 -0.38
N VAL A 190 10.31 -9.92 -0.62
CA VAL A 190 10.93 -10.49 -1.81
C VAL A 190 10.63 -11.99 -1.88
N ASP A 191 10.06 -12.43 -2.99
CA ASP A 191 9.57 -13.80 -3.24
C ASP A 191 10.49 -14.65 -4.13
N HIS A 192 11.56 -14.06 -4.65
CA HIS A 192 12.51 -14.70 -5.57
C HIS A 192 13.95 -14.46 -5.14
N TRP A 193 14.80 -15.45 -5.43
CA TRP A 193 16.23 -15.39 -5.11
C TRP A 193 16.96 -14.42 -6.03
N ARG A 194 17.70 -13.47 -5.46
CA ARG A 194 18.63 -12.59 -6.20
C ARG A 194 20.06 -12.77 -5.72
N GLY A 195 20.75 -13.76 -6.28
CA GLY A 195 22.19 -13.92 -6.09
C GLY A 195 22.58 -14.07 -4.61
N GLU A 196 23.55 -13.30 -4.13
CA GLU A 196 24.13 -13.44 -2.78
C GLU A 196 23.23 -12.92 -1.62
N TYR A 197 22.06 -12.35 -1.91
CA TYR A 197 21.19 -11.82 -0.86
C TYR A 197 20.29 -12.93 -0.29
N PRO A 198 20.40 -13.26 1.01
CA PRO A 198 19.55 -14.26 1.62
C PRO A 198 18.07 -13.84 1.51
N THR A 199 17.20 -14.84 1.44
CA THR A 199 15.73 -14.75 1.51
C THR A 199 15.17 -14.08 2.78
N LEU A 200 16.03 -13.56 3.66
CA LEU A 200 15.66 -12.81 4.85
C LEU A 200 15.43 -11.32 4.52
N ASP A 201 14.37 -11.06 3.77
CA ASP A 201 13.83 -9.71 3.58
C ASP A 201 13.00 -9.29 4.81
N LYS A 202 13.70 -9.10 5.93
CA LYS A 202 13.08 -8.60 7.17
C LYS A 202 12.50 -7.22 6.96
N LYS A 203 11.37 -6.96 7.60
CA LYS A 203 10.61 -5.71 7.47
C LYS A 203 10.62 -4.90 8.75
N GLY A 204 10.31 -3.62 8.62
CA GLY A 204 10.20 -2.67 9.72
C GLY A 204 11.39 -1.73 9.88
N LEU A 205 11.57 -1.32 11.13
CA LEU A 205 12.67 -0.49 11.59
C LEU A 205 13.60 -1.37 12.44
N PHE A 206 14.84 -1.54 12.00
CA PHE A 206 15.87 -2.27 12.75
C PHE A 206 17.27 -1.68 12.55
N TYR A 207 17.33 -0.44 12.05
CA TYR A 207 18.55 0.36 11.96
C TYR A 207 18.56 1.45 13.03
N ASN A 208 19.75 1.92 13.40
CA ASN A 208 19.93 3.00 14.36
C ASN A 208 19.40 4.32 13.81
N VAL A 209 18.40 4.89 14.46
CA VAL A 209 17.84 6.23 14.16
C VAL A 209 18.41 7.22 15.17
N THR A 210 18.81 8.41 14.71
CA THR A 210 19.28 9.47 15.60
C THR A 210 18.41 10.72 15.47
N PHE A 211 18.32 11.49 16.54
CA PHE A 211 17.72 12.82 16.54
C PHE A 211 18.67 13.81 17.23
N GLY A 212 18.95 14.94 16.61
CA GLY A 212 19.92 15.92 17.13
C GLY A 212 21.30 15.29 17.41
N GLY A 213 21.70 14.31 16.62
CA GLY A 213 22.95 13.56 16.80
C GLY A 213 22.94 12.48 17.89
N VAL A 214 21.83 12.31 18.63
CA VAL A 214 21.70 11.31 19.70
C VAL A 214 20.95 10.07 19.21
N LEU A 215 21.49 8.88 19.49
CA LEU A 215 20.85 7.60 19.19
C LEU A 215 19.52 7.46 19.95
N LEU A 216 18.45 7.16 19.21
CA LEU A 216 17.13 6.90 19.76
C LEU A 216 17.02 5.46 20.26
N GLN A 217 16.54 5.31 21.49
CA GLN A 217 16.38 4.04 22.21
C GLN A 217 15.01 4.02 22.89
N ASP A 218 14.74 2.97 23.66
CA ASP A 218 13.53 2.80 24.48
C ASP A 218 12.25 2.88 23.59
N TRP A 219 12.18 1.97 22.62
CA TRP A 219 11.12 1.90 21.64
C TRP A 219 9.94 1.07 22.15
N THR A 220 8.73 1.56 21.91
CA THR A 220 7.47 0.79 21.99
C THR A 220 6.96 0.54 20.58
N GLN A 221 6.77 -0.72 20.20
CA GLN A 221 6.33 -1.09 18.84
C GLN A 221 5.05 -1.92 18.88
N CYS A 222 4.09 -1.59 18.01
CA CYS A 222 2.80 -2.28 17.95
C CYS A 222 2.42 -2.55 16.50
N GLY A 223 2.03 -3.79 16.19
CA GLY A 223 1.39 -4.12 14.93
C GLY A 223 0.03 -3.43 14.80
N VAL A 224 -0.37 -3.09 13.58
CA VAL A 224 -1.70 -2.55 13.30
C VAL A 224 -2.61 -3.69 12.87
N ASN A 225 -3.65 -3.97 13.64
CA ASN A 225 -4.58 -5.06 13.36
C ASN A 225 -5.56 -4.66 12.25
N LEU A 226 -5.25 -5.08 11.02
CA LEU A 226 -6.07 -4.83 9.83
C LEU A 226 -7.02 -6.00 9.51
N THR A 227 -7.40 -6.81 10.49
CA THR A 227 -8.41 -7.85 10.29
C THR A 227 -9.77 -7.23 10.01
N LYS A 228 -10.65 -7.98 9.32
CA LYS A 228 -12.01 -7.54 9.02
C LYS A 228 -12.75 -7.04 10.27
N ALA A 229 -12.67 -7.78 11.38
CA ALA A 229 -13.33 -7.41 12.63
C ALA A 229 -12.82 -6.07 13.20
N SER A 230 -11.50 -5.84 13.15
CA SER A 230 -10.90 -4.58 13.61
C SER A 230 -11.31 -3.40 12.72
N ILE A 231 -11.33 -3.58 11.40
CA ILE A 231 -11.77 -2.55 10.46
C ILE A 231 -13.27 -2.27 10.60
N ASP A 232 -14.10 -3.30 10.73
CA ASP A 232 -15.54 -3.14 10.98
C ASP A 232 -15.78 -2.34 12.26
N SER A 233 -15.14 -2.73 13.37
CA SER A 233 -15.24 -2.01 14.65
C SER A 233 -14.77 -0.56 14.55
N LEU A 234 -13.67 -0.31 13.84
CA LEU A 234 -13.14 1.04 13.63
C LEU A 234 -14.13 1.88 12.82
N SER A 235 -14.66 1.34 11.73
CA SER A 235 -15.60 2.05 10.85
C SER A 235 -16.93 2.35 11.55
N ALA A 236 -17.48 1.41 12.32
CA ALA A 236 -18.70 1.60 13.10
C ALA A 236 -18.59 2.78 14.09
N SER A 237 -17.43 2.91 14.74
CA SER A 237 -17.15 4.00 15.70
C SER A 237 -17.26 5.40 15.09
N PHE A 238 -17.14 5.51 13.76
CA PHE A 238 -17.23 6.78 13.04
C PHE A 238 -18.63 7.05 12.46
N PHE A 239 -19.41 6.01 12.20
CA PHE A 239 -20.80 6.17 11.76
C PHE A 239 -21.75 6.52 12.91
N ASP A 240 -21.45 6.06 14.12
CA ASP A 240 -22.22 6.40 15.32
C ASP A 240 -21.96 7.84 15.82
N GLN A 241 -20.93 8.52 15.29
CA GLN A 241 -20.49 9.85 15.72
C GLN A 241 -20.98 11.00 14.83
N GLU A 242 -22.22 10.94 14.33
CA GLU A 242 -22.86 11.99 13.51
C GLU A 242 -22.84 13.41 14.12
N ASN A 243 -22.43 13.60 15.37
CA ASN A 243 -22.53 14.85 16.13
C ASN A 243 -21.25 15.38 16.81
N LYS A 244 -20.04 14.98 16.40
CA LYS A 244 -18.81 15.66 16.86
C LYS A 244 -18.10 16.31 15.68
N GLU A 245 -17.91 17.63 15.79
CA GLU A 245 -17.21 18.47 14.83
C GLU A 245 -15.96 17.77 14.30
N ILE A 246 -16.02 17.37 13.03
CA ILE A 246 -14.84 16.97 12.28
C ILE A 246 -14.08 18.27 12.08
N VAL A 247 -12.95 18.42 12.80
CA VAL A 247 -12.05 19.56 12.62
C VAL A 247 -11.52 19.49 11.19
N GLU A 248 -12.14 20.24 10.28
CA GLU A 248 -11.60 20.56 8.98
C GLU A 248 -10.38 21.46 9.20
N SER A 249 -9.20 20.87 9.38
CA SER A 249 -7.97 21.64 9.19
C SER A 249 -7.75 21.82 7.69
N GLN A 250 -7.46 23.04 7.25
CA GLN A 250 -7.09 23.33 5.85
C GLN A 250 -5.86 22.53 5.38
N ASP A 251 -5.06 22.00 6.31
CA ASP A 251 -3.92 21.08 6.06
C ASP A 251 -4.31 19.59 5.92
N ALA A 252 -5.61 19.25 6.03
CA ALA A 252 -6.09 17.86 5.99
C ALA A 252 -5.84 17.17 4.63
N VAL A 253 -5.75 17.93 3.54
CA VAL A 253 -5.62 17.41 2.17
C VAL A 253 -4.20 16.87 1.88
N SER A 254 -3.18 17.30 2.62
CA SER A 254 -1.77 16.94 2.36
C SER A 254 -1.15 15.97 3.36
N THR A 255 -1.91 15.47 4.33
CA THR A 255 -1.40 14.57 5.38
C THR A 255 -2.05 13.19 5.34
N PRO A 256 -1.33 12.12 5.73
CA PRO A 256 -1.93 10.79 5.85
C PRO A 256 -3.12 10.79 6.82
N GLY A 257 -4.18 10.07 6.48
CA GLY A 257 -5.39 9.99 7.28
C GLY A 257 -6.26 8.80 6.90
N VAL A 258 -7.28 8.54 7.72
CA VAL A 258 -8.32 7.54 7.44
C VAL A 258 -9.54 8.27 6.91
N TYR A 259 -10.12 7.74 5.84
CA TYR A 259 -11.27 8.33 5.16
C TYR A 259 -12.35 7.28 5.03
N VAL A 260 -13.58 7.65 5.39
CA VAL A 260 -14.72 6.73 5.48
C VAL A 260 -15.91 7.33 4.74
N GLY A 261 -16.67 6.48 4.05
CA GLY A 261 -17.89 6.85 3.34
C GLY A 261 -18.80 5.64 3.18
N GLN A 262 -20.02 5.88 2.73
CA GLN A 262 -21.03 4.85 2.48
C GLN A 262 -21.72 5.12 1.15
N PHE A 263 -22.15 4.04 0.50
CA PHE A 263 -23.00 4.09 -0.68
C PHE A 263 -23.96 2.91 -0.64
N ASN A 264 -25.08 3.01 -1.35
CA ASN A 264 -26.06 1.94 -1.48
C ASN A 264 -25.91 1.27 -2.85
N ALA A 265 -25.80 -0.05 -2.85
CA ALA A 265 -25.76 -0.88 -4.06
C ALA A 265 -27.11 -1.61 -4.18
N SER A 266 -27.98 -1.13 -5.07
CA SER A 266 -29.29 -1.77 -5.33
C SER A 266 -29.18 -3.10 -6.07
N VAL A 267 -28.06 -3.32 -6.77
CA VAL A 267 -27.66 -4.56 -7.43
C VAL A 267 -26.23 -4.85 -7.02
N ILE A 268 -25.88 -6.14 -6.87
CA ILE A 268 -24.52 -6.58 -6.54
C ILE A 268 -23.87 -7.16 -7.80
N GLU A 269 -23.04 -6.34 -8.41
CA GLU A 269 -22.25 -6.64 -9.62
C GLU A 269 -20.81 -6.17 -9.46
N ASP A 270 -19.92 -6.65 -10.32
CA ASP A 270 -18.51 -6.28 -10.31
C ASP A 270 -18.36 -4.77 -10.54
N THR A 271 -17.32 -4.19 -9.94
CA THR A 271 -17.01 -2.77 -10.09
C THR A 271 -15.53 -2.53 -9.81
N PHE A 272 -15.06 -1.34 -10.16
CA PHE A 272 -13.68 -0.93 -9.99
C PHE A 272 -13.62 0.38 -9.21
N PHE A 273 -12.73 0.42 -8.21
CA PHE A 273 -12.44 1.65 -7.50
C PHE A 273 -11.48 2.51 -8.33
N ASN A 274 -11.93 3.71 -8.71
CA ASN A 274 -11.07 4.71 -9.33
C ASN A 274 -10.40 5.56 -8.24
N SER A 275 -9.11 5.35 -8.06
CA SER A 275 -8.22 6.03 -7.12
C SER A 275 -7.68 7.37 -7.63
N SER A 276 -8.10 7.85 -8.82
CA SER A 276 -7.71 9.16 -9.35
C SER A 276 -7.90 10.27 -8.32
N GLY A 277 -6.88 11.13 -8.18
CA GLY A 277 -6.89 12.24 -7.22
C GLY A 277 -6.39 11.86 -5.82
N TRP A 278 -6.23 10.57 -5.51
CA TRP A 278 -5.52 10.10 -4.32
C TRP A 278 -4.01 10.00 -4.57
N SER A 279 -3.23 9.79 -3.51
CA SER A 279 -1.77 9.62 -3.59
C SER A 279 -1.36 8.16 -3.44
N LYS A 280 -1.45 7.61 -2.22
CA LYS A 280 -1.08 6.25 -1.86
C LYS A 280 -1.90 5.80 -0.66
N GLY A 281 -2.35 4.55 -0.65
CA GLY A 281 -3.03 4.01 0.53
C GLY A 281 -3.48 2.56 0.36
N GLN A 282 -4.39 2.15 1.24
CA GLN A 282 -5.01 0.84 1.26
C GLN A 282 -6.54 1.02 1.28
N LEU A 283 -7.25 0.20 0.51
CA LEU A 283 -8.70 0.28 0.38
C LEU A 283 -9.39 -0.87 1.10
N PHE A 284 -10.44 -0.54 1.83
CA PHE A 284 -11.32 -1.52 2.45
C PHE A 284 -12.78 -1.26 2.03
N ILE A 285 -13.50 -2.33 1.71
CA ILE A 285 -14.96 -2.29 1.50
C ILE A 285 -15.59 -3.34 2.40
N ASN A 286 -16.53 -2.93 3.27
CA ASN A 286 -17.19 -3.82 4.24
C ASN A 286 -16.21 -4.65 5.09
N GLY A 287 -15.09 -4.03 5.46
CA GLY A 287 -13.99 -4.63 6.24
C GLY A 287 -13.05 -5.55 5.44
N TYR A 288 -13.33 -5.83 4.17
CA TYR A 288 -12.43 -6.60 3.30
C TYR A 288 -11.35 -5.70 2.73
N ASN A 289 -10.09 -6.10 2.90
CA ASN A 289 -8.93 -5.42 2.34
C ASN A 289 -8.81 -5.74 0.84
N LEU A 290 -9.01 -4.75 -0.02
CA LEU A 290 -8.90 -4.89 -1.47
C LEU A 290 -7.47 -4.66 -1.99
N GLY A 291 -6.54 -4.29 -1.10
CA GLY A 291 -5.14 -4.07 -1.42
C GLY A 291 -4.75 -2.60 -1.48
N HIS A 292 -3.62 -2.34 -2.14
CA HIS A 292 -2.98 -1.03 -2.20
C HIS A 292 -3.39 -0.26 -3.46
N TYR A 293 -3.53 1.05 -3.34
CA TYR A 293 -3.60 1.95 -4.48
C TYR A 293 -2.41 2.93 -4.45
N TRP A 294 -1.86 3.27 -5.61
CA TRP A 294 -0.77 4.24 -5.73
C TRP A 294 -0.80 5.00 -7.08
N PRO A 295 -1.89 5.71 -7.40
CA PRO A 295 -2.12 6.34 -8.70
C PRO A 295 -1.06 7.38 -9.10
N VAL A 296 -0.37 8.01 -8.15
CA VAL A 296 0.72 8.97 -8.49
C VAL A 296 1.96 8.30 -9.05
N VAL A 297 2.13 6.99 -8.82
CA VAL A 297 3.18 6.17 -9.45
C VAL A 297 2.59 5.43 -10.66
N GLY A 298 1.32 5.05 -10.60
CA GLY A 298 0.62 4.34 -11.68
C GLY A 298 1.06 2.89 -11.79
N PRO A 299 0.44 2.09 -12.69
CA PRO A 299 -0.61 2.32 -13.69
C PRO A 299 -1.97 2.43 -13.09
N GLN A 300 -2.16 1.71 -11.98
CA GLN A 300 -3.46 1.24 -11.61
C GLN A 300 -4.10 2.44 -10.97
N VAL A 301 -5.18 2.86 -11.61
CA VAL A 301 -5.95 4.01 -11.21
C VAL A 301 -7.38 3.56 -11.01
#